data_AF-A0A1X9N435-F1
#
_entry.id   AF-A0A1X9N435-F1
#
_cell.length_a   1.000
_cell.length_b   1.000
_cell.length_c   1.000
_cell.angle_alpha   90.00
_cell.angle_beta   90.00
_cell.angle_gamma   90.00
#
_symmetry.space_group_name_H-M   'P 1'
#
loop_
_entity.id
_entity.type
_entity.pdbx_description
1 polymer ?
#
loop_
_entity_poly.entity_id
_entity_poly.type
_entity_poly.pdbx_seq_one_letter_code
_entity_poly.pdbx_strand_id
1 'polypeptide(L)'
;MNEKPGNSDHSDDPEGFKRLLRRPAITWPTIVLLLAAYTLFGIVTFAYMEGALSLFWAIMLNATASYMSFAVVHEAAHRAVSSNSLLNDWLGRAGILLLEPAPLLPVFRCVHMQHHRFTNDPAKDPDVSLSIGPVWLLPFKWMTFDVIYFKYYLKPEVFNKRRKSERIEFYLAMLFGGWLLLRSLWWGGWSIMYCFSLSRRE
;
A
#
# COMPACT_ATOMS: atom_id res chain seq x y z
N MET A 1 18.32 -8.04 42.40
CA MET A 1 17.07 -8.24 43.16
C MET A 1 15.97 -8.28 42.13
N ASN A 2 15.52 -9.47 41.72
CA ASN A 2 14.46 -9.64 40.72
C ASN A 2 13.13 -9.40 41.42
N GLU A 3 12.58 -8.19 41.26
CA GLU A 3 11.18 -7.95 41.61
C GLU A 3 10.31 -8.81 40.69
N LYS A 4 9.57 -9.75 41.28
CA LYS A 4 8.50 -10.46 40.57
C LYS A 4 7.50 -9.39 40.10
N PRO A 5 7.08 -9.39 38.82
CA PRO A 5 6.02 -8.49 38.39
C PRO A 5 4.80 -8.74 39.28
N GLY A 6 4.28 -7.66 39.87
CA GLY A 6 3.09 -7.71 40.73
C GLY A 6 1.97 -8.45 40.02
N ASN A 7 1.32 -9.35 40.76
CA ASN A 7 0.18 -10.15 40.30
C ASN A 7 -0.88 -9.21 39.70
N SER A 8 -0.94 -9.11 38.38
CA SER A 8 -2.01 -8.36 37.72
C SER A 8 -3.31 -9.12 37.98
N ASP A 9 -4.21 -8.50 38.73
CA ASP A 9 -5.52 -9.01 39.17
C ASP A 9 -6.54 -9.23 38.02
N HIS A 10 -6.04 -9.48 36.80
CA HIS A 10 -6.86 -9.77 35.64
C HIS A 10 -6.87 -11.28 35.45
N SER A 11 -7.92 -11.94 35.95
CA SER A 11 -8.19 -13.31 35.52
C SER A 11 -8.40 -13.33 34.01
N ASP A 12 -7.89 -14.34 33.33
CA ASP A 12 -8.14 -14.54 31.91
C ASP A 12 -9.66 -14.49 31.65
N ASP A 13 -10.09 -13.65 30.71
CA ASP A 13 -11.47 -13.56 30.22
C ASP A 13 -11.52 -14.06 28.77
N PRO A 14 -11.66 -15.39 28.55
CA PRO A 14 -11.71 -15.97 27.22
C PRO A 14 -12.88 -15.44 26.37
N GLU A 15 -13.99 -15.08 27.00
CA GLU A 15 -15.18 -14.58 26.29
C GLU A 15 -14.98 -13.13 25.85
N GLY A 16 -14.41 -12.29 26.71
CA GLY A 16 -13.94 -10.96 26.34
C GLY A 16 -12.93 -11.00 25.18
N PHE A 17 -11.97 -11.91 25.25
CA PHE A 17 -11.00 -12.11 24.16
C PHE A 17 -11.68 -12.52 22.84
N LYS A 18 -12.60 -13.49 22.86
CA LYS A 18 -13.39 -13.88 21.68
C LYS A 18 -14.19 -12.71 21.10
N ARG A 19 -14.73 -11.84 21.97
CA ARG A 19 -15.46 -10.65 21.53
C ARG A 19 -14.56 -9.65 20.82
N LEU A 20 -13.33 -9.46 21.30
CA LEU A 20 -12.33 -8.57 20.66
C LEU A 20 -11.83 -9.11 19.32
N LEU A 21 -11.84 -10.43 19.11
CA LEU A 21 -11.51 -11.06 17.83
C LEU A 21 -12.63 -10.93 16.78
N ARG A 22 -13.84 -10.51 17.18
CA ARG A 22 -15.01 -10.48 16.30
C ARG A 22 -14.90 -9.29 15.34
N ARG A 23 -14.79 -9.59 14.05
CA ARG A 23 -14.70 -8.58 13.00
C ARG A 23 -16.04 -7.87 12.82
N PRO A 24 -16.06 -6.54 12.66
CA PRO A 24 -17.29 -5.82 12.37
C PRO A 24 -17.82 -6.19 10.98
N ALA A 25 -19.11 -5.94 10.74
CA ALA A 25 -19.68 -6.09 9.40
C ALA A 25 -18.98 -5.13 8.42
N ILE A 26 -18.77 -3.87 8.83
CA ILE A 26 -18.01 -2.85 8.09
C ILE A 26 -17.33 -1.93 9.11
N THR A 27 -16.05 -1.62 8.87
CA THR A 27 -15.30 -0.59 9.60
C THR A 27 -15.45 0.75 8.89
N TRP A 28 -16.51 1.50 9.21
CA TRP A 28 -16.80 2.81 8.59
C TRP A 28 -15.64 3.81 8.62
N PRO A 29 -14.83 3.93 9.70
CA PRO A 29 -13.66 4.81 9.70
C PRO A 29 -12.70 4.51 8.54
N THR A 30 -12.49 3.24 8.19
CA THR A 30 -11.63 2.84 7.08
C THR A 30 -12.21 3.27 5.73
N ILE A 31 -13.54 3.19 5.56
CA ILE A 31 -14.22 3.63 4.33
C ILE A 31 -14.10 5.15 4.17
N VAL A 32 -14.38 5.90 5.25
CA VAL A 32 -14.25 7.36 5.27
C VAL A 32 -12.82 7.77 4.99
N LEU A 33 -11.83 7.07 5.56
CA LEU A 33 -10.42 7.34 5.32
C LEU A 33 -10.03 7.14 3.85
N LEU A 34 -10.54 6.09 3.20
CA LEU A 34 -10.31 5.85 1.77
C LEU A 34 -10.90 6.98 0.91
N LEU A 35 -12.14 7.36 1.19
CA LEU A 35 -12.81 8.45 0.46
C LEU A 35 -12.06 9.77 0.65
N ALA A 36 -11.67 10.09 1.89
CA ALA A 36 -10.89 11.28 2.19
C ALA A 36 -9.52 11.29 1.47
N ALA A 37 -8.85 10.14 1.38
CA ALA A 37 -7.60 10.00 0.64
C ALA A 37 -7.79 10.33 -0.86
N TYR A 38 -8.80 9.75 -1.51
CA TYR A 38 -9.10 10.03 -2.91
C TYR A 38 -9.54 11.47 -3.15
N THR A 39 -10.38 12.04 -2.27
CA THR A 39 -10.81 13.43 -2.37
C THR A 39 -9.64 14.38 -2.22
N LEU A 40 -8.77 14.18 -1.22
CA LEU A 40 -7.56 14.98 -1.03
C LEU A 40 -6.66 14.89 -2.27
N PHE A 41 -6.37 13.66 -2.73
CA PHE A 41 -5.53 13.45 -3.90
C PHE A 41 -6.07 14.15 -5.15
N GLY A 42 -7.38 14.02 -5.41
CA GLY A 42 -8.03 14.65 -6.55
C GLY A 42 -8.00 16.18 -6.50
N ILE A 43 -8.35 16.78 -5.36
CA ILE A 43 -8.35 18.24 -5.17
C ILE A 43 -6.93 18.80 -5.33
N VAL A 44 -5.94 18.17 -4.70
CA VAL A 44 -4.54 18.61 -4.75
C VAL A 44 -3.99 18.51 -6.16
N THR A 45 -4.25 17.40 -6.85
CA THR A 45 -3.82 17.20 -8.24
C THR A 45 -4.46 18.24 -9.16
N PHE A 46 -5.77 18.50 -9.00
CA PHE A 46 -6.46 19.52 -9.77
C PHE A 46 -5.91 20.93 -9.49
N ALA A 47 -5.72 21.30 -8.22
CA ALA A 47 -5.16 22.60 -7.85
C ALA A 47 -3.74 22.83 -8.39
N TYR A 48 -2.92 21.77 -8.45
CA TYR A 48 -1.61 21.83 -9.10
C TYR A 48 -1.73 22.06 -10.60
N MET A 49 -2.64 21.35 -11.29
CA MET A 49 -2.86 21.50 -12.73
C MET A 49 -3.36 22.89 -13.12
N GLU A 50 -4.18 23.52 -12.27
CA GLU A 50 -4.65 24.90 -12.44
C GLU A 50 -3.60 25.96 -12.05
N GLY A 51 -2.40 25.54 -11.60
CA GLY A 51 -1.34 26.44 -11.15
C GLY A 51 -1.62 27.13 -9.81
N ALA A 52 -2.68 26.75 -9.10
CA ALA A 52 -3.05 27.28 -7.79
C ALA A 52 -2.18 26.73 -6.64
N LEU A 53 -1.47 25.62 -6.88
CA LEU A 53 -0.59 24.97 -5.91
C LEU A 53 0.78 24.71 -6.52
N SER A 54 1.86 24.94 -5.74
CA SER A 54 3.21 24.60 -6.19
C SER A 54 3.43 23.08 -6.20
N LEU A 55 4.38 22.62 -7.02
CA LEU A 55 4.74 21.19 -7.10
C LEU A 55 5.12 20.62 -5.73
N PHE A 56 5.87 21.39 -4.93
CA PHE A 56 6.28 20.96 -3.59
C PHE A 56 5.07 20.61 -2.70
N TRP A 57 4.09 21.51 -2.62
CA TRP A 57 2.89 21.28 -1.81
C TRP A 57 2.00 20.18 -2.37
N ALA A 58 1.93 20.07 -3.71
CA ALA A 58 1.22 18.98 -4.35
C ALA A 58 1.79 17.61 -3.94
N ILE A 59 3.13 17.48 -3.93
CA ILE A 59 3.80 16.24 -3.50
C ILE A 59 3.52 15.96 -2.02
N MET A 60 3.66 16.94 -1.13
CA MET A 60 3.45 16.73 0.32
C MET A 60 2.01 16.31 0.66
N LEU A 61 1.02 16.96 0.05
CA LEU A 61 -0.39 16.65 0.30
C LEU A 61 -0.80 15.32 -0.35
N ASN A 62 -0.31 15.01 -1.56
CA ASN A 62 -0.56 13.71 -2.18
C ASN A 62 0.15 12.57 -1.44
N ALA A 63 1.36 12.79 -0.91
CA ALA A 63 2.02 11.82 -0.03
C ALA A 63 1.19 11.54 1.23
N THR A 64 0.51 12.56 1.77
CA THR A 64 -0.41 12.41 2.90
C THR A 64 -1.65 11.59 2.52
N ALA A 65 -2.25 11.85 1.35
CA ALA A 65 -3.32 11.03 0.81
C ALA A 65 -2.90 9.56 0.60
N SER A 66 -1.71 9.32 0.06
CA SER A 66 -1.15 7.97 -0.11
C SER A 66 -0.94 7.28 1.24
N TYR A 67 -0.45 7.98 2.26
CA TYR A 67 -0.31 7.45 3.63
C TYR A 67 -1.67 7.07 4.25
N MET A 68 -2.70 7.90 4.07
CA MET A 68 -4.07 7.58 4.50
C MET A 68 -4.60 6.32 3.80
N SER A 69 -4.36 6.21 2.49
CA SER A 69 -4.76 5.03 1.72
C SER A 69 -4.00 3.76 2.14
N PHE A 70 -2.72 3.87 2.50
CA PHE A 70 -1.93 2.75 3.01
C PHE A 70 -2.58 2.09 4.23
N ALA A 71 -3.13 2.87 5.16
CA ALA A 71 -3.85 2.32 6.31
C ALA A 71 -5.05 1.45 5.89
N VAL A 72 -5.76 1.82 4.83
CA VAL A 72 -6.86 1.02 4.27
C VAL A 72 -6.34 -0.28 3.66
N VAL A 73 -5.22 -0.21 2.92
CA VAL A 73 -4.55 -1.40 2.34
C VAL A 73 -4.08 -2.35 3.44
N HIS A 74 -3.50 -1.84 4.53
CA HIS A 74 -3.07 -2.60 5.69
C HIS A 74 -4.24 -3.37 6.32
N GLU A 75 -5.34 -2.68 6.65
CA GLU A 75 -6.52 -3.32 7.22
C GLU A 75 -7.16 -4.35 6.27
N ALA A 76 -7.18 -4.06 4.97
CA ALA A 76 -7.65 -4.99 3.94
C ALA A 76 -6.75 -6.22 3.77
N ALA A 77 -5.43 -6.07 3.96
CA ALA A 77 -4.49 -7.18 3.95
C ALA A 77 -4.78 -8.17 5.08
N HIS A 78 -5.08 -7.64 6.27
CA HIS A 78 -5.52 -8.41 7.46
C HIS A 78 -6.94 -8.97 7.36
N ARG A 79 -7.70 -8.55 6.34
CA ARG A 79 -9.15 -8.81 6.21
C ARG A 79 -9.95 -8.30 7.41
N ALA A 80 -9.57 -7.14 7.94
CA ALA A 80 -10.13 -6.53 9.14
C ALA A 80 -11.19 -5.46 8.84
N VAL A 81 -11.32 -5.01 7.58
CA VAL A 81 -12.28 -3.96 7.19
C VAL A 81 -13.73 -4.45 7.27
N SER A 82 -13.96 -5.73 7.04
CA SER A 82 -15.30 -6.34 7.01
C SER A 82 -15.23 -7.84 7.26
N SER A 83 -16.32 -8.42 7.76
CA SER A 83 -16.53 -9.88 7.74
C SER A 83 -16.69 -10.44 6.32
N ASN A 84 -16.97 -9.62 5.31
CA ASN A 84 -17.03 -9.99 3.90
C ASN A 84 -15.64 -9.90 3.24
N SER A 85 -15.07 -11.04 2.86
CA SER A 85 -13.74 -11.12 2.23
C SER A 85 -13.65 -10.37 0.90
N LEU A 86 -14.71 -10.36 0.10
CA LEU A 86 -14.75 -9.68 -1.20
C LEU A 86 -14.67 -8.16 -1.03
N LEU A 87 -15.36 -7.63 -0.01
CA LEU A 87 -15.30 -6.19 0.30
C LEU A 87 -13.90 -5.76 0.74
N ASN A 88 -13.22 -6.56 1.57
CA ASN A 88 -11.81 -6.32 1.91
C ASN A 88 -10.92 -6.31 0.66
N ASP A 89 -11.12 -7.29 -0.23
CA ASP A 89 -10.32 -7.40 -1.44
C ASP A 89 -10.54 -6.21 -2.39
N TRP A 90 -11.77 -5.71 -2.54
CA TRP A 90 -12.04 -4.51 -3.35
C TRP A 90 -11.50 -3.23 -2.74
N LEU A 91 -11.68 -3.02 -1.43
CA LEU A 91 -11.17 -1.84 -0.74
C LEU A 91 -9.65 -1.81 -0.72
N GLY A 92 -9.00 -2.96 -0.53
CA GLY A 92 -7.54 -3.06 -0.62
C GLY A 92 -7.02 -2.77 -2.03
N ARG A 93 -7.72 -3.22 -3.09
CA ARG A 93 -7.35 -2.91 -4.48
C ARG A 93 -7.56 -1.44 -4.82
N ALA A 94 -8.65 -0.85 -4.34
CA ALA A 94 -8.87 0.60 -4.48
C ALA A 94 -7.75 1.36 -3.75
N GLY A 95 -7.48 1.02 -2.49
CA GLY A 95 -6.42 1.66 -1.72
C GLY A 95 -5.06 1.59 -2.41
N ILE A 96 -4.63 0.39 -2.84
CA ILE A 96 -3.30 0.20 -3.43
C ILE A 96 -3.17 0.86 -4.81
N LEU A 97 -4.26 1.07 -5.54
CA LEU A 97 -4.24 1.79 -6.82
C LEU A 97 -3.89 3.29 -6.65
N LEU A 98 -4.08 3.85 -5.46
CA LEU A 98 -3.62 5.21 -5.14
C LEU A 98 -2.10 5.26 -4.83
N LEU A 99 -1.50 4.11 -4.50
CA LEU A 99 -0.08 3.98 -4.16
C LEU A 99 0.73 3.57 -5.39
N GLU A 100 0.21 2.61 -6.16
CA GLU A 100 0.91 1.94 -7.24
C GLU A 100 0.11 1.98 -8.55
N PRO A 101 0.76 2.00 -9.72
CA PRO A 101 0.08 1.95 -11.03
C PRO A 101 -0.75 0.68 -11.26
N ALA A 102 -0.53 -0.37 -10.46
CA ALA A 102 -1.21 -1.65 -10.59
C ALA A 102 -1.82 -2.10 -9.24
N PRO A 103 -3.04 -2.67 -9.23
CA PRO A 103 -3.72 -3.07 -7.99
C PRO A 103 -3.16 -4.39 -7.41
N LEU A 104 -1.93 -4.37 -6.88
CA LEU A 104 -1.15 -5.55 -6.46
C LEU A 104 -1.42 -6.01 -5.01
N LEU A 105 -2.68 -5.95 -4.57
CA LEU A 105 -3.06 -6.35 -3.20
C LEU A 105 -2.61 -7.78 -2.83
N PRO A 106 -2.68 -8.81 -3.69
CA PRO A 106 -2.19 -10.15 -3.34
C PRO A 106 -0.69 -10.20 -3.04
N VAL A 107 0.12 -9.40 -3.74
CA VAL A 107 1.56 -9.28 -3.49
C VAL A 107 1.78 -8.69 -2.11
N PHE A 108 1.20 -7.51 -1.87
CA PHE A 108 1.31 -6.82 -0.58
C PHE A 108 0.86 -7.72 0.56
N ARG A 109 -0.34 -8.30 0.48
CA ARG A 109 -0.88 -9.18 1.51
C ARG A 109 0.03 -10.38 1.77
N CYS A 110 0.59 -11.02 0.74
CA CYS A 110 1.44 -12.19 0.91
C CYS A 110 2.73 -11.85 1.69
N VAL A 111 3.39 -10.76 1.30
CA VAL A 111 4.66 -10.33 1.92
C VAL A 111 4.40 -9.73 3.32
N HIS A 112 3.36 -8.92 3.47
CA HIS A 112 2.94 -8.35 4.75
C HIS A 112 2.61 -9.40 5.81
N MET A 113 1.89 -10.47 5.43
CA MET A 113 1.61 -11.58 6.35
C MET A 113 2.87 -12.38 6.71
N GLN A 114 3.87 -12.41 5.83
CA GLN A 114 5.18 -12.99 6.16
C GLN A 114 5.91 -12.12 7.18
N HIS A 115 5.92 -10.80 6.98
CA HIS A 115 6.46 -9.84 7.96
C HIS A 115 5.81 -10.03 9.33
N HIS A 116 4.49 -10.05 9.42
CA HIS A 116 3.79 -10.28 10.70
C HIS A 116 4.08 -11.64 11.34
N ARG A 117 4.34 -12.68 10.53
CA ARG A 117 4.67 -14.01 11.05
C ARG A 117 6.07 -14.09 11.63
N PHE A 118 7.01 -13.30 11.13
CA PHE A 118 8.43 -13.36 11.49
C PHE A 118 9.01 -11.98 11.79
N THR A 119 8.23 -11.08 12.39
CA THR A 119 8.61 -9.68 12.56
C THR A 119 9.97 -9.55 13.26
N ASN A 120 10.88 -8.78 12.64
CA ASN A 120 12.26 -8.56 13.07
C ASN A 120 13.18 -9.80 13.05
N ASP A 121 12.75 -10.93 12.48
CA ASP A 121 13.65 -12.06 12.23
C ASP A 121 14.63 -11.70 11.09
N PRO A 122 15.95 -11.74 11.34
CA PRO A 122 16.94 -11.26 10.37
C PRO A 122 17.01 -12.08 9.07
N ALA A 123 16.48 -13.31 9.06
CA ALA A 123 16.53 -14.20 7.91
C ALA A 123 15.17 -14.36 7.22
N LYS A 124 14.07 -14.22 7.96
CA LYS A 124 12.71 -14.57 7.48
C LYS A 124 11.80 -13.38 7.23
N ASP A 125 12.09 -12.24 7.87
CA ASP A 125 11.33 -11.02 7.66
C ASP A 125 11.76 -10.35 6.34
N PRO A 126 10.86 -10.22 5.34
CA PRO A 126 11.19 -9.51 4.11
C PRO A 126 11.53 -8.03 4.34
N ASP A 127 11.05 -7.44 5.45
CA ASP A 127 11.14 -6.00 5.68
C ASP A 127 12.38 -5.62 6.51
N VAL A 128 13.12 -6.59 7.04
CA VAL A 128 14.25 -6.28 7.94
C VAL A 128 15.28 -5.37 7.28
N SER A 129 15.54 -5.54 5.98
CA SER A 129 16.49 -4.70 5.25
C SER A 129 16.05 -3.25 5.11
N LEU A 130 14.75 -2.97 5.22
CA LEU A 130 14.12 -1.65 5.12
C LEU A 130 14.12 -0.89 6.45
N SER A 131 14.27 -1.59 7.57
CA SER A 131 14.17 -1.03 8.92
C SER A 131 15.51 -0.90 9.64
N ILE A 132 16.57 -1.54 9.13
CA ILE A 132 17.91 -1.49 9.74
C ILE A 132 18.85 -0.50 9.02
N GLY A 133 19.73 0.15 9.78
CA GLY A 133 20.81 0.99 9.25
C GLY A 133 20.75 2.45 9.70
N PRO A 134 21.69 3.30 9.25
CA PRO A 134 21.69 4.71 9.58
C PRO A 134 20.42 5.41 9.10
N VAL A 135 19.86 6.31 9.90
CA VAL A 135 18.58 7.00 9.62
C VAL A 135 18.59 7.70 8.26
N TRP A 136 19.72 8.30 7.87
CA TRP A 136 19.86 8.98 6.57
C TRP A 136 19.76 8.04 5.36
N LEU A 137 20.02 6.74 5.54
CA LEU A 137 19.94 5.74 4.47
C LEU A 137 18.53 5.17 4.30
N LEU A 138 17.68 5.26 5.33
CA LEU A 138 16.35 4.66 5.33
C LEU A 138 15.46 5.19 4.19
N PRO A 139 15.42 6.51 3.87
CA PRO A 139 14.65 7.00 2.73
C PRO A 139 15.03 6.33 1.41
N PHE A 140 16.33 6.08 1.19
CA PHE A 140 16.80 5.40 -0.02
C PHE A 140 16.43 3.92 -0.06
N LYS A 141 16.41 3.26 1.11
CA LYS A 141 15.95 1.88 1.22
C LYS A 141 14.46 1.76 0.96
N TRP A 142 13.65 2.70 1.44
CA TRP A 142 12.20 2.70 1.21
C TRP A 142 11.85 2.80 -0.27
N MET A 143 12.67 3.46 -1.10
CA MET A 143 12.50 3.47 -2.56
C MET A 143 12.67 2.08 -3.21
N THR A 144 13.20 1.09 -2.48
CA THR A 144 13.38 -0.29 -2.96
C THR A 144 12.31 -1.25 -2.44
N PHE A 145 11.28 -0.73 -1.77
CA PHE A 145 10.19 -1.51 -1.17
C PHE A 145 9.57 -2.48 -2.19
N ASP A 146 9.16 -1.99 -3.35
CA ASP A 146 8.54 -2.82 -4.38
C ASP A 146 9.49 -3.91 -4.88
N VAL A 147 10.76 -3.56 -5.10
CA VAL A 147 11.78 -4.52 -5.55
C VAL A 147 11.92 -5.67 -4.55
N ILE A 148 11.95 -5.36 -3.25
CA ILE A 148 12.03 -6.36 -2.19
C ILE A 148 10.76 -7.23 -2.17
N TYR A 149 9.59 -6.61 -2.28
CA TYR A 149 8.30 -7.30 -2.28
C TYR A 149 8.14 -8.22 -3.48
N PHE A 150 8.43 -7.75 -4.69
CA PHE A 150 8.43 -8.58 -5.90
C PHE A 150 9.47 -9.69 -5.82
N LYS A 151 10.69 -9.40 -5.38
CA LYS A 151 11.74 -10.41 -5.21
C LYS A 151 11.31 -11.53 -4.28
N TYR A 152 10.63 -11.21 -3.17
CA TYR A 152 10.10 -12.22 -2.26
C TYR A 152 8.92 -12.98 -2.88
N TYR A 153 7.93 -12.26 -3.41
CA TYR A 153 6.69 -12.84 -3.93
C TYR A 153 6.90 -13.76 -5.13
N LEU A 154 7.84 -13.39 -6.02
CA LEU A 154 8.14 -14.13 -7.25
C LEU A 154 9.09 -15.32 -7.05
N LYS A 155 9.57 -15.58 -5.82
CA LYS A 155 10.30 -16.82 -5.55
C LYS A 155 9.44 -18.02 -5.96
N PRO A 156 9.97 -19.01 -6.71
CA PRO A 156 9.18 -20.15 -7.18
C PRO A 156 8.43 -20.88 -6.05
N GLU A 157 9.07 -21.01 -4.88
CA GLU A 157 8.50 -21.64 -3.69
C GLU A 157 7.31 -20.88 -3.07
N VAL A 158 7.21 -19.56 -3.32
CA VAL A 158 6.12 -18.69 -2.86
C VAL A 158 5.05 -18.59 -3.93
N PHE A 159 5.45 -18.18 -5.14
CA PHE A 159 4.55 -17.87 -6.26
C PHE A 159 3.78 -19.10 -6.73
N ASN A 160 4.44 -20.27 -6.89
CA ASN A 160 3.78 -21.47 -7.41
C ASN A 160 2.75 -22.06 -6.42
N LYS A 161 2.87 -21.74 -5.13
CA LYS A 161 1.90 -22.12 -4.10
C LYS A 161 0.69 -21.17 -4.02
N ARG A 162 0.72 -20.03 -4.73
CA ARG A 162 -0.41 -19.08 -4.76
C ARG A 162 -1.60 -19.66 -5.52
N ARG A 163 -2.80 -19.19 -5.15
CA ARG A 163 -4.04 -19.61 -5.83
C ARG A 163 -3.95 -19.25 -7.32
N LYS A 164 -4.57 -20.04 -8.19
CA LYS A 164 -4.57 -19.76 -9.64
C LYS A 164 -5.15 -18.36 -9.93
N SER A 165 -6.23 -17.99 -9.24
CA SER A 165 -6.84 -16.66 -9.35
C SER A 165 -5.88 -15.53 -8.98
N GLU A 166 -5.11 -15.65 -7.89
CA GLU A 166 -4.13 -14.66 -7.46
C GLU A 166 -2.99 -14.49 -8.47
N ARG A 167 -2.57 -15.58 -9.12
CA ARG A 167 -1.54 -15.53 -10.18
C ARG A 167 -2.07 -14.88 -11.45
N ILE A 168 -3.29 -15.20 -11.86
CA ILE A 168 -3.95 -14.55 -13.00
C ILE A 168 -4.11 -13.06 -12.72
N GLU A 169 -4.60 -12.70 -11.53
CA GLU A 169 -4.74 -11.31 -11.09
C GLU A 169 -3.40 -10.58 -11.12
N PHE A 170 -2.32 -11.19 -10.65
CA PHE A 170 -0.98 -10.62 -10.74
C PHE A 170 -0.60 -10.27 -12.17
N TYR A 171 -0.75 -11.19 -13.13
CA TYR A 171 -0.42 -10.91 -14.52
C TYR A 171 -1.31 -9.82 -15.13
N LEU A 172 -2.62 -9.85 -14.84
CA LEU A 172 -3.55 -8.81 -15.30
C LEU A 172 -3.19 -7.43 -14.72
N ALA A 173 -2.83 -7.37 -13.44
CA ALA A 173 -2.40 -6.15 -12.78
C ALA A 173 -1.09 -5.62 -13.40
N MET A 174 -0.11 -6.49 -13.67
CA MET A 174 1.13 -6.10 -14.35
C MET A 174 0.89 -5.60 -15.77
N LEU A 175 0.01 -6.24 -16.53
CA LEU A 175 -0.38 -5.79 -17.87
C LEU A 175 -1.08 -4.43 -17.80
N PHE A 176 -2.01 -4.26 -16.86
CA PHE A 176 -2.72 -3.00 -16.65
C PHE A 176 -1.78 -1.86 -16.26
N GLY A 177 -0.90 -2.08 -15.28
CA GLY A 177 0.10 -1.09 -14.84
C GLY A 177 1.09 -0.76 -15.95
N GLY A 178 1.58 -1.77 -16.68
CA GLY A 178 2.45 -1.57 -17.85
C GLY A 178 1.76 -0.76 -18.94
N TRP A 179 0.49 -1.04 -19.23
CA TRP A 179 -0.30 -0.26 -20.18
C TRP A 179 -0.48 1.20 -19.73
N LEU A 180 -0.79 1.44 -18.46
CA LEU A 180 -0.88 2.79 -17.90
C LEU A 180 0.45 3.55 -18.02
N LEU A 181 1.56 2.91 -17.66
CA LEU A 181 2.89 3.52 -17.78
C LEU A 181 3.22 3.88 -19.23
N LEU A 182 3.01 2.96 -20.17
CA LEU A 182 3.22 3.22 -21.59
C LEU A 182 2.31 4.35 -22.09
N ARG A 183 1.05 4.38 -21.64
CA ARG A 183 0.09 5.44 -22.01
C ARG A 183 0.53 6.81 -21.50
N SER A 184 1.00 6.88 -20.27
CA SER A 184 1.53 8.09 -19.64
C SER A 184 2.78 8.59 -20.36
N LEU A 185 3.72 7.70 -20.68
CA LEU A 185 4.92 8.04 -21.46
C LEU A 185 4.56 8.53 -22.87
N TRP A 186 3.60 7.88 -23.53
CA TRP A 186 3.12 8.29 -24.85
C TRP A 186 2.57 9.71 -24.81
N TRP A 187 1.56 9.99 -23.97
CA TRP A 187 1.00 11.35 -23.86
C TRP A 187 2.01 12.39 -23.37
N GLY A 188 2.83 12.05 -22.39
CA GLY A 188 3.88 12.93 -21.86
C GLY A 188 4.93 13.30 -22.90
N GLY A 189 5.29 12.36 -23.78
CA GLY A 189 6.17 12.63 -24.92
C GLY A 189 5.55 13.61 -25.92
N TRP A 190 4.27 13.46 -26.24
CA TRP A 190 3.56 14.37 -27.15
C TRP A 190 3.39 15.77 -26.57
N SER A 191 3.05 15.91 -25.28
CA SER A 191 2.89 17.22 -24.66
C SER A 191 4.19 18.02 -24.63
N ILE A 192 5.34 17.37 -24.38
CA ILE A 192 6.67 18.00 -24.50
C ILE A 192 6.92 18.46 -25.94
N MET A 193 6.64 17.62 -26.94
CA MET A 193 6.79 18.02 -28.35
C MET A 193 5.89 19.19 -28.75
N TYR A 194 4.64 19.22 -28.28
CA TYR A 194 3.73 20.34 -28.52
C TYR A 194 4.24 21.64 -27.90
N CYS A 195 4.70 21.62 -26.64
CA CYS A 195 5.32 22.77 -25.99
C CYS A 195 6.57 23.27 -26.75
N PHE A 196 7.45 22.36 -27.20
CA PHE A 196 8.63 22.72 -28.00
C PHE A 196 8.28 23.24 -29.41
N SER A 197 7.14 22.82 -29.97
CA SER A 197 6.69 23.30 -31.29
C SER A 197 6.01 24.66 -31.22
N LEU A 198 5.36 24.98 -30.10
CA LEU A 198 4.77 26.29 -29.82
C LEU A 198 5.85 27.31 -29.46
N SER A 199 6.88 26.92 -28.70
CA SER A 199 7.98 27.83 -28.31
C SER A 199 8.92 28.21 -29.47
N ARG A 200 8.81 27.58 -30.64
CA ARG A 200 9.57 27.92 -31.85
C ARG A 200 8.80 28.79 -32.84
N ARG A 201 7.56 29.19 -32.50
CA ARG A 201 6.73 30.08 -33.33
C ARG A 201 6.73 31.53 -32.83
N GLU A 202 7.61 31.86 -31.91
CA GLU A 202 7.99 33.23 -31.51
C GLU A 202 9.39 33.54 -32.04
#